data_AF-A0A3A6QH05-F1
#
_entry.id   AF-A0A3A6QH05-F1
#
_cell.length_a   1.000
_cell.length_b   1.000
_cell.length_c   1.000
_cell.angle_alpha   90.00
_cell.angle_beta   90.00
_cell.angle_gamma   90.00
#
_symmetry.space_group_name_H-M   'P 1'
#
loop_
_entity.id
_entity.type
_entity.pdbx_description
1 polymer ?
#
loop_
_entity_poly.entity_id
_entity_poly.type
_entity_poly.pdbx_seq_one_letter_code
_entity_poly.pdbx_strand_id
1 'polypeptide(L)'
;MKALKTPVTLITLLALQACSIIDNNPLSPKEMPISMANLDQPKSVKAQTFMMRGEVILGHEVRSIQPCGSSAQFWLDLPADKFQQGMKLLSTPYQPIYGEFIGHLTSPPKQGLSADYQAQFIVEQVNLLSTEGGNRCEKQAQPTKAFGTEPFWSVAFQDEQLIFSQPGATKQTFPITTSRLQKDQRQYRLDSGELILNQGSCIDNMSDSLYGWSATFTQGKQKYQGCATLSNQDATQSWVGLYQTQDEISDDFNVSLKINPDHTASTTYTYNDGSNTTERGYWQQLNSKQIQVVMTHHQQQYLVSERLFERENGQLHSDKEKVGNVVYPIANGGLTVVKQHPTDSIASMSDNTQTLSALAIPSKANFNAKVDQTLRNYLQINNTDPDDTRYRWLTYDLNGDGQEELLVQLNWCGSGGCTLLIFDNEQQQWRFNSRITLVQTPLNLGTNTHDKWQDLVLFVRGGGAEPNQHILRYNGSHYPLNPSVAPVATLDEISQVQLFSDGLTPFQEGVKL
;
A
#
# COMPACT_ATOMS: atom_id res chain seq x y z
N MET A 1 72.72 -71.11 25.13
CA MET A 1 73.86 -70.94 24.21
C MET A 1 73.76 -69.57 23.55
N LYS A 2 74.88 -68.83 23.52
CA LYS A 2 75.06 -67.57 22.78
C LYS A 2 74.95 -67.79 21.26
N ALA A 3 74.42 -66.81 20.53
CA ALA A 3 74.96 -66.19 19.30
C ALA A 3 73.81 -65.52 18.51
N LEU A 4 73.70 -64.18 18.47
CA LEU A 4 74.33 -63.23 17.51
C LEU A 4 74.04 -63.52 16.01
N LYS A 5 73.23 -62.66 15.36
CA LYS A 5 73.68 -61.64 14.36
C LYS A 5 72.48 -60.81 13.81
N THR A 6 72.78 -59.51 13.64
CA THR A 6 72.10 -58.29 13.11
C THR A 6 71.63 -58.37 11.63
N PRO A 7 71.03 -57.35 10.95
CA PRO A 7 70.71 -55.94 11.35
C PRO A 7 69.31 -55.36 10.96
N VAL A 8 68.96 -54.30 11.69
CA VAL A 8 68.30 -53.01 11.38
C VAL A 8 67.69 -52.78 9.97
N THR A 9 66.40 -52.44 9.95
CA THR A 9 65.79 -51.48 9.02
C THR A 9 65.01 -50.43 9.82
N LEU A 10 65.41 -49.17 9.64
CA LEU A 10 64.84 -47.98 10.26
C LEU A 10 63.59 -47.57 9.47
N ILE A 11 62.42 -47.52 10.10
CA ILE A 11 61.25 -46.79 9.58
C ILE A 11 60.79 -45.84 10.67
N THR A 12 61.15 -44.58 10.51
CA THR A 12 60.65 -43.43 11.27
C THR A 12 59.22 -43.12 10.84
N LEU A 13 58.25 -43.48 11.67
CA LEU A 13 56.88 -42.97 11.58
C LEU A 13 56.80 -41.66 12.40
N LEU A 14 56.61 -40.53 11.72
CA LEU A 14 56.20 -39.28 12.36
C LEU A 14 54.74 -39.39 12.80
N ALA A 15 54.51 -39.48 14.12
CA ALA A 15 53.21 -39.25 14.71
C ALA A 15 53.01 -37.73 14.89
N LEU A 16 52.15 -37.13 14.07
CA LEU A 16 51.66 -35.77 14.28
C LEU A 16 50.72 -35.76 15.49
N GLN A 17 51.17 -35.13 16.58
CA GLN A 17 50.31 -34.74 17.69
C GLN A 17 49.46 -33.54 17.25
N ALA A 18 48.15 -33.74 17.13
CA ALA A 18 47.19 -32.63 17.01
C ALA A 18 46.79 -32.19 18.42
N CYS A 19 47.27 -31.03 18.86
CA CYS A 19 46.69 -30.31 19.99
C CYS A 19 45.37 -29.69 19.52
N SER A 20 44.23 -30.22 19.99
CA SER A 20 42.93 -29.57 19.85
C SER A 20 42.86 -28.39 20.82
N ILE A 21 42.98 -27.17 20.30
CA ILE A 21 42.61 -25.96 21.01
C ILE A 21 41.08 -25.86 20.91
N ILE A 22 40.40 -25.93 22.05
CA ILE A 22 38.96 -25.69 22.15
C ILE A 22 38.77 -24.17 22.23
N ASP A 23 38.46 -23.54 21.11
CA ASP A 23 37.99 -22.16 21.09
C ASP A 23 36.54 -22.11 21.57
N ASN A 24 36.35 -21.67 22.82
CA ASN A 24 35.07 -21.21 23.32
C ASN A 24 34.77 -19.83 22.72
N ASN A 25 34.31 -19.79 21.48
CA ASN A 25 33.63 -18.63 20.91
C ASN A 25 32.14 -18.95 20.76
N PRO A 26 31.22 -18.10 21.25
CA PRO A 26 29.80 -18.29 21.01
C PRO A 26 29.57 -18.29 19.51
N LEU A 27 28.97 -19.37 19.00
CA LEU A 27 28.61 -19.55 17.60
C LEU A 27 27.71 -18.39 17.17
N SER A 28 28.28 -17.38 16.51
CA SER A 28 27.52 -16.53 15.60
C SER A 28 26.79 -17.44 14.61
N PRO A 29 25.50 -17.19 14.31
CA PRO A 29 24.79 -17.96 13.31
C PRO A 29 25.58 -17.90 12.00
N LYS A 30 25.97 -19.07 11.47
CA LYS A 30 26.61 -19.18 10.16
C LYS A 30 25.63 -18.63 9.12
N GLU A 31 25.83 -17.40 8.66
CA GLU A 31 25.01 -16.80 7.61
C GLU A 31 25.00 -17.74 6.41
N MET A 32 23.83 -18.30 6.10
CA MET A 32 23.65 -19.02 4.85
C MET A 32 23.84 -18.04 3.70
N PRO A 33 24.59 -18.40 2.63
CA PRO A 33 24.73 -17.53 1.48
C PRO A 33 23.36 -17.20 0.89
N ILE A 34 23.09 -15.91 0.72
CA ILE A 34 21.84 -15.42 0.11
C ILE A 34 21.82 -15.89 -1.34
N SER A 35 20.84 -16.72 -1.71
CA SER A 35 20.63 -17.12 -3.10
C SER A 35 20.00 -15.96 -3.85
N MET A 36 20.74 -15.43 -4.82
CA MET A 36 20.26 -14.34 -5.68
C MET A 36 19.29 -14.87 -6.74
N ALA A 37 18.19 -14.16 -6.95
CA ALA A 37 17.24 -14.41 -8.02
C ALA A 37 17.76 -13.82 -9.34
N ASN A 38 17.37 -14.44 -10.46
CA ASN A 38 17.79 -14.09 -11.81
C ASN A 38 16.64 -14.29 -12.81
N LEU A 39 16.42 -13.31 -13.70
CA LEU A 39 15.38 -13.34 -14.74
C LEU A 39 15.54 -14.48 -15.75
N ASP A 40 16.78 -14.90 -16.06
CA ASP A 40 17.08 -16.04 -16.94
C ASP A 40 16.72 -17.38 -16.29
N GLN A 41 16.50 -17.39 -14.97
CA GLN A 41 16.08 -18.54 -14.19
C GLN A 41 14.77 -18.21 -13.46
N PRO A 42 13.61 -18.19 -14.14
CA PRO A 42 12.34 -17.74 -13.55
C PRO A 42 11.96 -18.43 -12.24
N LYS A 43 12.36 -19.70 -12.06
CA LYS A 43 12.13 -20.47 -10.82
C LYS A 43 12.90 -19.95 -9.60
N SER A 44 13.94 -19.15 -9.81
CA SER A 44 14.71 -18.48 -8.76
C SER A 44 13.99 -17.24 -8.21
N VAL A 45 13.10 -16.63 -9.01
CA VAL A 45 12.31 -15.46 -8.62
C VAL A 45 11.16 -15.93 -7.73
N LYS A 46 11.38 -15.88 -6.42
CA LYS A 46 10.38 -16.24 -5.41
C LYS A 46 10.18 -15.05 -4.48
N ALA A 47 9.00 -14.46 -4.54
CA ALA A 47 8.61 -13.40 -3.64
C ALA A 47 8.62 -13.88 -2.19
N GLN A 48 9.17 -13.06 -1.30
CA GLN A 48 8.96 -13.23 0.13
C GLN A 48 7.58 -12.70 0.49
N THR A 49 6.90 -13.42 1.38
CA THR A 49 5.63 -12.96 1.90
C THR A 49 5.82 -11.75 2.81
N PHE A 50 4.93 -10.78 2.71
CA PHE A 50 4.91 -9.60 3.57
C PHE A 50 3.53 -9.40 4.18
N MET A 51 3.45 -8.52 5.18
CA MET A 51 2.22 -8.17 5.87
C MET A 51 1.51 -7.03 5.14
N MET A 52 0.27 -7.26 4.69
CA MET A 52 -0.60 -6.24 4.14
C MET A 52 -1.79 -6.03 5.08
N ARG A 53 -2.02 -4.79 5.49
CA ARG A 53 -3.19 -4.40 6.30
C ARG A 53 -3.98 -3.31 5.59
N GLY A 54 -5.30 -3.38 5.67
CA GLY A 54 -6.14 -2.51 4.87
C GLY A 54 -7.64 -2.68 5.10
N GLU A 55 -8.40 -1.86 4.40
CA GLU A 55 -9.83 -2.05 4.23
C GLU A 55 -10.08 -3.13 3.17
N VAL A 56 -11.04 -4.01 3.44
CA VAL A 56 -11.33 -5.19 2.63
C VAL A 56 -12.80 -5.18 2.24
N ILE A 57 -13.06 -5.40 0.96
CA ILE A 57 -14.39 -5.70 0.43
C ILE A 57 -14.43 -7.16 -0.02
N LEU A 58 -15.32 -7.96 0.56
CA LEU A 58 -15.54 -9.34 0.14
C LEU A 58 -16.93 -9.47 -0.49
N GLY A 59 -16.96 -10.02 -1.71
CA GLY A 59 -18.17 -10.29 -2.46
C GLY A 59 -17.96 -11.30 -3.57
N HIS A 60 -19.03 -11.56 -4.32
CA HIS A 60 -18.99 -12.55 -5.41
C HIS A 60 -18.27 -11.99 -6.64
N GLU A 61 -18.41 -10.68 -6.90
CA GLU A 61 -17.85 -9.98 -8.06
C GLU A 61 -16.66 -9.08 -7.72
N VAL A 62 -16.54 -8.69 -6.44
CA VAL A 62 -15.45 -7.83 -5.94
C VAL A 62 -14.79 -8.50 -4.75
N ARG A 63 -13.46 -8.62 -4.82
CA ARG A 63 -12.60 -9.05 -3.72
C ARG A 63 -11.40 -8.15 -3.71
N SER A 64 -11.39 -7.16 -2.83
CA SER A 64 -10.35 -6.15 -2.82
C SER A 64 -9.78 -5.91 -1.43
N ILE A 65 -8.54 -5.46 -1.42
CA ILE A 65 -7.90 -4.83 -0.27
C ILE A 65 -7.33 -3.48 -0.71
N GLN A 66 -7.65 -2.44 0.06
CA GLN A 66 -7.01 -1.13 -0.02
C GLN A 66 -6.04 -1.02 1.16
N PRO A 67 -4.71 -1.06 0.93
CA PRO A 67 -3.75 -0.92 2.01
C PRO A 67 -3.98 0.36 2.82
N CYS A 68 -3.74 0.30 4.12
CA CYS A 68 -3.90 1.47 4.98
C CYS A 68 -3.02 2.64 4.49
N GLY A 69 -3.61 3.83 4.34
CA GLY A 69 -2.91 5.01 3.83
C GLY A 69 -2.65 5.01 2.32
N SER A 70 -3.17 4.02 1.58
CA SER A 70 -3.08 3.95 0.13
C SER A 70 -4.41 4.35 -0.52
N SER A 71 -4.33 4.90 -1.73
CA SER A 71 -5.44 5.02 -2.67
C SER A 71 -5.51 3.85 -3.65
N ALA A 72 -4.46 3.01 -3.71
CA ALA A 72 -4.41 1.85 -4.57
C ALA A 72 -5.24 0.70 -3.99
N GLN A 73 -5.82 -0.10 -4.87
CA GLN A 73 -6.51 -1.32 -4.50
C GLN A 73 -5.87 -2.50 -5.20
N PHE A 74 -5.78 -3.62 -4.47
CA PHE A 74 -5.36 -4.90 -4.99
C PHE A 74 -6.51 -5.88 -4.99
N TRP A 75 -6.54 -6.74 -6.00
CA TRP A 75 -7.44 -7.89 -5.97
C TRP A 75 -6.98 -8.85 -4.87
N LEU A 76 -7.87 -9.20 -3.97
CA LEU A 76 -7.56 -10.05 -2.82
C LEU A 76 -7.88 -11.51 -3.15
N ASP A 77 -6.86 -12.31 -3.43
CA ASP A 77 -7.01 -13.75 -3.68
C ASP A 77 -6.91 -14.55 -2.36
N LEU A 78 -8.07 -14.79 -1.76
CA LEU A 78 -8.22 -15.58 -0.53
C LEU A 78 -8.44 -17.07 -0.84
N PRO A 79 -7.80 -17.97 -0.08
CA PRO A 79 -8.16 -19.39 -0.07
C PRO A 79 -9.66 -19.58 0.18
N ALA A 80 -10.27 -20.55 -0.50
CA ALA A 80 -11.73 -20.72 -0.50
C ALA A 80 -12.34 -20.87 0.90
N ASP A 81 -11.68 -21.60 1.81
CA ASP A 81 -12.12 -21.75 3.20
C ASP A 81 -12.10 -20.42 3.97
N LYS A 82 -11.07 -19.61 3.77
CA LYS A 82 -10.93 -18.28 4.39
C LYS A 82 -11.92 -17.29 3.82
N PHE A 83 -12.16 -17.32 2.52
CA PHE A 83 -13.22 -16.52 1.88
C PHE A 83 -14.59 -16.85 2.48
N GLN A 84 -14.93 -18.14 2.60
CA GLN A 84 -16.21 -18.56 3.21
C GLN A 84 -16.31 -18.18 4.68
N GLN A 85 -15.21 -18.23 5.44
CA GLN A 85 -15.19 -17.75 6.83
C GLN A 85 -15.38 -16.23 6.90
N GLY A 86 -14.70 -15.47 6.03
CA GLY A 86 -14.85 -14.01 5.96
C GLY A 86 -16.26 -13.58 5.58
N MET A 87 -16.88 -14.24 4.60
CA MET A 87 -18.27 -13.97 4.21
C MET A 87 -19.27 -14.19 5.35
N LYS A 88 -18.98 -15.09 6.31
CA LYS A 88 -19.83 -15.31 7.49
C LYS A 88 -19.74 -14.21 8.54
N LEU A 89 -18.67 -13.40 8.51
CA LEU A 89 -18.53 -12.25 9.40
C LEU A 89 -19.39 -11.06 8.95
N LEU A 90 -19.73 -11.00 7.66
CA LEU A 90 -20.44 -9.88 7.08
C LEU A 90 -21.93 -9.89 7.46
N SER A 91 -22.43 -8.73 7.88
CA SER A 91 -23.85 -8.52 8.15
C SER A 91 -24.61 -8.00 6.93
N THR A 92 -23.91 -7.30 6.02
CA THR A 92 -24.44 -6.82 4.75
C THR A 92 -23.48 -7.15 3.60
N PRO A 93 -23.99 -7.37 2.37
CA PRO A 93 -23.13 -7.58 1.22
C PRO A 93 -22.19 -6.40 0.99
N TYR A 94 -20.94 -6.67 0.62
CA TYR A 94 -19.91 -5.65 0.33
C TYR A 94 -19.64 -4.68 1.49
N GLN A 95 -19.98 -5.05 2.73
CA GLN A 95 -19.61 -4.30 3.91
C GLN A 95 -18.08 -4.17 4.00
N PRO A 96 -17.53 -2.95 4.14
CA PRO A 96 -16.12 -2.77 4.42
C PRO A 96 -15.75 -3.33 5.78
N ILE A 97 -14.69 -4.14 5.80
CA ILE A 97 -14.12 -4.72 7.01
C ILE A 97 -12.62 -4.48 7.03
N TYR A 98 -12.00 -4.61 8.19
CA TYR A 98 -10.55 -4.49 8.31
C TYR A 98 -9.89 -5.86 8.19
N GLY A 99 -8.82 -5.94 7.39
CA GLY A 99 -8.05 -7.18 7.19
C GLY A 99 -6.55 -6.99 7.35
N GLU A 100 -5.90 -8.03 7.82
CA GLU A 100 -4.45 -8.18 7.89
C GLU A 100 -4.08 -9.55 7.32
N PHE A 101 -3.23 -9.57 6.30
CA PHE A 101 -2.89 -10.77 5.54
C PHE A 101 -1.39 -10.86 5.31
N ILE A 102 -0.89 -12.08 5.26
CA ILE A 102 0.48 -12.39 4.89
C ILE A 102 0.43 -13.09 3.54
N GLY A 103 1.15 -12.56 2.57
CA GLY A 103 1.04 -12.99 1.17
C GLY A 103 2.06 -12.31 0.28
N HIS A 104 1.87 -12.47 -1.02
CA HIS A 104 2.75 -11.89 -2.04
C HIS A 104 1.93 -11.35 -3.21
N LEU A 105 2.53 -10.47 -4.02
CA LEU A 105 1.88 -9.87 -5.18
C LEU A 105 2.17 -10.65 -6.46
N THR A 106 1.20 -10.67 -7.35
CA THR A 106 1.33 -11.17 -8.71
C THR A 106 0.65 -10.23 -9.70
N SER A 107 1.06 -10.29 -10.97
CA SER A 107 0.45 -9.47 -12.01
C SER A 107 -1.01 -9.86 -12.23
N PRO A 108 -1.90 -8.89 -12.49
CA PRO A 108 -3.29 -9.17 -12.83
C PRO A 108 -3.38 -9.85 -14.21
N PRO A 109 -4.38 -10.70 -14.45
CA PRO A 109 -4.63 -11.26 -15.77
C PRO A 109 -5.02 -10.16 -16.76
N LYS A 110 -4.90 -10.43 -18.06
CA LYS A 110 -5.33 -9.48 -19.12
C LYS A 110 -6.85 -9.26 -19.17
N GLN A 111 -7.64 -10.16 -18.60
CA GLN A 111 -9.09 -10.19 -18.65
C GLN A 111 -9.66 -10.80 -17.35
N GLY A 112 -10.92 -10.48 -17.04
CA GLY A 112 -11.62 -10.97 -15.86
C GLY A 112 -11.72 -9.93 -14.74
N LEU A 113 -12.35 -10.29 -13.64
CA LEU A 113 -12.70 -9.37 -12.54
C LEU A 113 -11.48 -8.71 -11.87
N SER A 114 -10.31 -9.34 -11.93
CA SER A 114 -9.07 -8.81 -11.35
C SER A 114 -8.20 -8.03 -12.33
N ALA A 115 -8.59 -7.91 -13.61
CA ALA A 115 -7.76 -7.31 -14.66
C ALA A 115 -7.51 -5.81 -14.47
N ASP A 116 -8.48 -5.10 -13.90
CA ASP A 116 -8.41 -3.64 -13.71
C ASP A 116 -7.63 -3.23 -12.43
N TYR A 117 -7.20 -4.20 -11.62
CA TYR A 117 -6.42 -3.95 -10.42
C TYR A 117 -4.94 -3.83 -10.75
N GLN A 118 -4.21 -3.00 -9.98
CA GLN A 118 -2.78 -2.79 -10.19
C GLN A 118 -1.95 -4.07 -10.00
N ALA A 119 -2.39 -4.93 -9.07
CA ALA A 119 -1.84 -6.25 -8.80
C ALA A 119 -2.88 -7.14 -8.07
N GLN A 120 -2.60 -8.44 -8.01
CA GLN A 120 -3.32 -9.40 -7.19
C GLN A 120 -2.48 -9.76 -5.95
N PHE A 121 -3.05 -9.63 -4.76
CA PHE A 121 -2.45 -10.06 -3.52
C PHE A 121 -2.89 -11.49 -3.18
N ILE A 122 -1.96 -12.43 -3.32
CA ILE A 122 -2.17 -13.86 -3.06
C ILE A 122 -1.99 -14.10 -1.56
N VAL A 123 -3.09 -14.39 -0.86
CA VAL A 123 -3.09 -14.58 0.59
C VAL A 123 -2.60 -15.99 0.93
N GLU A 124 -1.49 -16.07 1.65
CA GLU A 124 -1.00 -17.33 2.21
C GLU A 124 -1.51 -17.57 3.64
N GLN A 125 -1.65 -16.49 4.42
CA GLN A 125 -2.16 -16.56 5.79
C GLN A 125 -3.04 -15.34 6.08
N VAL A 126 -4.17 -15.57 6.76
CA VAL A 126 -4.92 -14.51 7.44
C VAL A 126 -4.23 -14.25 8.78
N ASN A 127 -3.99 -12.99 9.14
CA ASN A 127 -3.57 -12.61 10.49
C ASN A 127 -4.77 -12.15 11.33
N LEU A 128 -5.61 -11.30 10.74
CA LEU A 128 -6.85 -10.80 11.32
C LEU A 128 -7.84 -10.44 10.22
N LEU A 129 -9.11 -10.72 10.45
CA LEU A 129 -10.22 -10.18 9.68
C LEU A 129 -11.31 -9.76 10.67
N SER A 130 -11.76 -8.51 10.64
CA SER A 130 -12.59 -7.95 11.69
C SER A 130 -13.59 -6.95 11.14
N THR A 131 -14.86 -7.08 11.53
CA THR A 131 -15.90 -6.08 11.23
C THR A 131 -15.86 -4.90 12.20
N GLU A 132 -15.09 -5.01 13.29
CA GLU A 132 -15.02 -4.01 14.35
C GLU A 132 -14.12 -2.82 13.97
N GLY A 133 -14.74 -1.74 13.49
CA GLY A 133 -14.26 -0.37 13.62
C GLY A 133 -13.56 0.24 12.38
N GLY A 134 -14.12 1.34 11.88
CA GLY A 134 -13.65 2.13 10.74
C GLY A 134 -12.31 2.87 10.91
N ASN A 135 -11.65 2.78 12.06
CA ASN A 135 -10.41 3.52 12.34
C ASN A 135 -9.19 2.59 12.55
N ARG A 136 -9.29 1.29 12.23
CA ARG A 136 -8.15 0.38 12.42
C ARG A 136 -6.95 0.76 11.56
N CYS A 137 -7.13 1.36 10.39
CA CYS A 137 -6.00 1.86 9.60
C CYS A 137 -5.28 3.08 10.20
N GLU A 138 -5.95 3.85 11.05
CA GLU A 138 -5.35 5.00 11.75
C GLU A 138 -4.50 4.56 12.95
N LYS A 139 -4.68 3.33 13.43
CA LYS A 139 -3.89 2.79 14.53
C LYS A 139 -2.49 2.43 14.07
N GLN A 140 -1.50 2.81 14.90
CA GLN A 140 -0.12 2.36 14.74
C GLN A 140 -0.03 0.84 14.64
N ALA A 141 1.01 0.36 13.95
CA ALA A 141 1.29 -1.05 13.87
C ALA A 141 1.40 -1.64 15.28
N GLN A 142 0.74 -2.77 15.50
CA GLN A 142 0.67 -3.47 16.76
C GLN A 142 1.68 -4.62 16.76
N PRO A 143 2.31 -4.91 17.91
CA PRO A 143 3.15 -6.09 18.05
C PRO A 143 2.29 -7.37 18.05
N THR A 144 2.97 -8.51 17.97
CA THR A 144 2.34 -9.82 18.20
C THR A 144 1.62 -9.81 19.55
N LYS A 145 0.42 -10.41 19.60
CA LYS A 145 -0.40 -10.51 20.81
C LYS A 145 -1.09 -11.87 20.86
N ALA A 146 -1.20 -12.43 22.06
CA ALA A 146 -2.03 -13.59 22.35
C ALA A 146 -3.03 -13.26 23.46
N PHE A 147 -4.20 -13.87 23.44
CA PHE A 147 -5.25 -13.61 24.43
C PHE A 147 -6.29 -14.74 24.44
N GLY A 148 -7.07 -14.82 25.52
CA GLY A 148 -8.21 -15.72 25.62
C GLY A 148 -9.24 -15.20 26.61
N THR A 149 -10.45 -15.78 26.56
CA THR A 149 -11.63 -15.27 27.25
C THR A 149 -12.08 -16.14 28.43
N GLU A 150 -11.69 -17.41 28.46
CA GLU A 150 -12.06 -18.35 29.53
C GLU A 150 -10.85 -19.16 30.03
N PRO A 151 -10.16 -18.70 31.10
CA PRO A 151 -10.32 -17.40 31.77
C PRO A 151 -9.83 -16.23 30.90
N PHE A 152 -10.12 -14.99 31.29
CA PHE A 152 -9.54 -13.82 30.61
C PHE A 152 -8.03 -13.71 30.85
N TRP A 153 -7.27 -13.65 29.77
CA TRP A 153 -5.82 -13.44 29.81
C TRP A 153 -5.33 -12.77 28.53
N SER A 154 -4.17 -12.12 28.60
CA SER A 154 -3.46 -11.63 27.42
C SER A 154 -1.94 -11.64 27.63
N VAL A 155 -1.22 -11.80 26.53
CA VAL A 155 0.23 -11.66 26.43
C VAL A 155 0.53 -10.68 25.30
N ALA A 156 1.27 -9.63 25.61
CA ALA A 156 1.81 -8.70 24.63
C ALA A 156 3.34 -8.80 24.58
N PHE A 157 3.91 -8.66 23.39
CA PHE A 157 5.36 -8.61 23.20
C PHE A 157 5.86 -7.18 23.44
N GLN A 158 6.89 -7.04 24.26
CA GLN A 158 7.65 -5.80 24.43
C GLN A 158 9.14 -6.18 24.46
N ASP A 159 9.86 -5.80 23.40
CA ASP A 159 11.25 -6.20 23.18
C ASP A 159 11.42 -7.73 23.24
N GLU A 160 12.38 -8.24 24.01
CA GLU A 160 12.64 -9.68 24.22
C GLU A 160 11.83 -10.25 25.40
N GLN A 161 10.69 -9.65 25.75
CA GLN A 161 9.90 -10.01 26.92
C GLN A 161 8.41 -10.16 26.59
N LEU A 162 7.76 -11.07 27.31
CA LEU A 162 6.32 -11.27 27.28
C LEU A 162 5.68 -10.61 28.50
N ILE A 163 4.71 -9.73 28.28
CA ILE A 163 3.92 -9.10 29.33
C ILE A 163 2.58 -9.82 29.44
N PHE A 164 2.46 -10.64 30.48
CA PHE A 164 1.23 -11.35 30.83
C PHE A 164 0.31 -10.49 31.69
N SER A 165 -0.98 -10.50 31.40
CA SER A 165 -1.98 -9.73 32.11
C SER A 165 -3.29 -10.51 32.26
N GLN A 166 -3.88 -10.44 33.46
CA GLN A 166 -5.24 -10.90 33.74
C GLN A 166 -6.03 -9.79 34.44
N PRO A 167 -7.34 -9.67 34.20
CA PRO A 167 -8.17 -8.71 34.91
C PRO A 167 -8.06 -8.91 36.44
N GLY A 168 -7.82 -7.82 37.17
CA GLY A 168 -7.69 -7.83 38.63
C GLY A 168 -6.36 -8.34 39.19
N ALA A 169 -5.41 -8.74 38.33
CA ALA A 169 -4.07 -9.17 38.74
C ALA A 169 -2.99 -8.14 38.36
N THR A 170 -1.84 -8.19 39.04
CA THR A 170 -0.66 -7.42 38.64
C THR A 170 -0.05 -8.03 37.39
N LYS A 171 0.36 -7.21 36.42
CA LYS A 171 1.04 -7.68 35.20
C LYS A 171 2.34 -8.39 35.56
N GLN A 172 2.64 -9.46 34.85
CA GLN A 172 3.86 -10.25 35.02
C GLN A 172 4.69 -10.19 33.75
N THR A 173 6.00 -10.16 33.90
CA THR A 173 6.93 -10.04 32.78
C THR A 173 7.84 -11.27 32.74
N PHE A 174 7.95 -11.88 31.57
CA PHE A 174 8.73 -13.08 31.35
C PHE A 174 9.73 -12.89 30.20
N PRO A 175 11.05 -12.95 30.46
CA PRO A 175 12.06 -12.89 29.42
C PRO A 175 11.98 -14.10 28.47
N ILE A 176 12.14 -13.85 27.17
CA ILE A 176 12.21 -14.90 26.15
C ILE A 176 13.64 -15.44 26.12
N THR A 177 13.80 -16.73 26.42
CA THR A 177 15.12 -17.38 26.43
C THR A 177 15.52 -17.88 25.04
N THR A 178 14.55 -18.42 24.28
CA THR A 178 14.75 -18.88 22.90
C THR A 178 13.48 -18.73 22.08
N SER A 179 13.64 -18.44 20.79
CA SER A 179 12.56 -18.38 19.82
C SER A 179 12.79 -19.37 18.67
N ARG A 180 11.74 -20.11 18.29
CA ARG A 180 11.71 -20.93 17.08
C ARG A 180 10.53 -20.50 16.21
N LEU A 181 10.83 -19.87 15.08
CA LEU A 181 9.82 -19.27 14.20
C LEU A 181 9.71 -20.10 12.91
N GLN A 182 8.61 -20.83 12.75
CA GLN A 182 8.27 -21.61 11.55
C GLN A 182 6.99 -21.07 10.92
N LYS A 183 6.76 -21.31 9.62
CA LYS A 183 5.63 -20.73 8.86
C LYS A 183 4.28 -21.02 9.52
N ASP A 184 4.12 -22.22 10.07
CA ASP A 184 2.90 -22.76 10.67
C ASP A 184 2.90 -22.72 12.22
N GLN A 185 4.06 -22.50 12.84
CA GLN A 185 4.18 -22.48 14.30
C GLN A 185 5.27 -21.50 14.78
N ARG A 186 4.94 -20.68 15.79
CA ARG A 186 5.91 -19.86 16.53
C ARG A 186 6.00 -20.36 17.97
N GLN A 187 7.21 -20.63 18.46
CA GLN A 187 7.45 -21.06 19.83
C GLN A 187 8.42 -20.10 20.52
N TYR A 188 8.05 -19.60 21.69
CA TYR A 188 8.85 -18.73 22.53
C TYR A 188 9.00 -19.39 23.91
N ARG A 189 10.23 -19.75 24.29
CA ARG A 189 10.50 -20.36 25.60
C ARG A 189 10.84 -19.31 26.63
N LEU A 190 10.44 -19.59 27.87
CA LEU A 190 10.71 -18.83 29.07
C LEU A 190 11.44 -19.73 30.07
N ASP A 191 11.92 -19.18 31.19
CA ASP A 191 12.61 -19.96 32.24
C ASP A 191 11.74 -21.08 32.84
N SER A 192 10.43 -20.85 32.91
CA SER A 192 9.47 -21.78 33.53
C SER A 192 8.17 -21.90 32.73
N GLY A 193 8.25 -21.74 31.41
CA GLY A 193 7.08 -21.69 30.56
C GLY A 193 7.36 -21.56 29.07
N GLU A 194 6.31 -21.43 28.28
CA GLU A 194 6.38 -21.16 26.85
C GLU A 194 5.10 -20.53 26.31
N LEU A 195 5.23 -19.80 25.20
CA LEU A 195 4.13 -19.39 24.33
C LEU A 195 4.27 -20.11 22.99
N ILE A 196 3.24 -20.87 22.61
CA ILE A 196 3.13 -21.50 21.30
C ILE A 196 1.98 -20.88 20.53
N LEU A 197 2.26 -20.38 19.34
CA LEU A 197 1.27 -19.91 18.38
C LEU A 197 1.20 -20.90 17.21
N ASN A 198 0.02 -21.44 16.92
CA ASN A 198 -0.19 -22.31 15.77
C ASN A 198 -1.07 -21.61 14.74
N GLN A 199 -0.64 -21.62 13.48
CA GLN A 199 -1.36 -21.03 12.38
C GLN A 199 -2.67 -21.78 12.15
N GLY A 200 -3.76 -21.04 12.00
CA GLY A 200 -5.10 -21.61 11.84
C GLY A 200 -6.18 -20.65 12.30
N SER A 201 -7.36 -20.78 11.71
CA SER A 201 -8.53 -19.97 12.07
C SER A 201 -8.86 -20.13 13.55
N CYS A 202 -8.86 -19.02 14.28
CA CYS A 202 -9.28 -18.91 15.66
C CYS A 202 -10.35 -17.83 15.78
N ILE A 203 -11.45 -18.14 16.44
CA ILE A 203 -12.54 -17.20 16.69
C ILE A 203 -12.66 -17.14 18.20
N ASP A 204 -12.65 -15.95 18.79
CA ASP A 204 -13.07 -15.81 20.17
C ASP A 204 -14.61 -15.76 20.20
N ASN A 205 -15.24 -16.35 21.21
CA ASN A 205 -16.70 -16.47 21.24
C ASN A 205 -17.45 -15.12 21.43
N MET A 206 -16.75 -13.99 21.40
CA MET A 206 -17.28 -12.67 21.76
C MET A 206 -17.05 -11.57 20.72
N SER A 207 -16.18 -11.76 19.72
CA SER A 207 -15.86 -10.78 18.70
C SER A 207 -16.31 -11.22 17.32
N ASP A 208 -16.73 -10.26 16.50
CA ASP A 208 -17.00 -10.45 15.07
C ASP A 208 -15.67 -10.44 14.29
N SER A 209 -14.71 -11.23 14.77
CA SER A 209 -13.34 -11.28 14.25
C SER A 209 -12.84 -12.71 14.05
N LEU A 210 -12.16 -12.91 12.93
CA LEU A 210 -11.40 -14.11 12.62
C LEU A 210 -9.92 -13.83 12.83
N TYR A 211 -9.31 -14.54 13.76
CA TYR A 211 -7.88 -14.49 14.05
C TYR A 211 -7.14 -15.61 13.29
N GLY A 212 -5.94 -15.29 12.84
CA GLY A 212 -5.09 -16.17 12.05
C GLY A 212 -4.34 -17.25 12.83
N TRP A 213 -4.32 -17.13 14.15
CA TRP A 213 -3.48 -17.94 15.03
C TRP A 213 -4.23 -18.34 16.29
N SER A 214 -4.00 -19.58 16.72
CA SER A 214 -4.33 -20.04 18.06
C SER A 214 -3.11 -19.90 18.97
N ALA A 215 -3.34 -19.67 20.25
CA ALA A 215 -2.31 -19.48 21.25
C ALA A 215 -2.44 -20.49 22.39
N THR A 216 -1.31 -21.00 22.86
CA THR A 216 -1.18 -21.74 24.11
C THR A 216 -0.04 -21.15 24.92
N PHE A 217 -0.36 -20.57 26.07
CA PHE A 217 0.60 -20.03 27.01
C PHE A 217 0.67 -20.93 28.23
N THR A 218 1.87 -21.41 28.58
CA THR A 218 2.11 -22.28 29.73
C THR A 218 3.10 -21.58 30.65
N GLN A 219 2.76 -21.47 31.94
CA GLN A 219 3.65 -20.91 32.96
C GLN A 219 3.54 -21.75 34.24
N GLY A 220 4.63 -22.44 34.58
CA GLY A 220 4.63 -23.46 35.64
C GLY A 220 3.61 -24.57 35.36
N LYS A 221 2.57 -24.66 36.19
CA LYS A 221 1.46 -25.63 36.04
C LYS A 221 0.22 -25.05 35.35
N GLN A 222 0.20 -23.74 35.12
CA GLN A 222 -0.94 -23.06 34.51
C GLN A 222 -0.83 -23.12 33.00
N LYS A 223 -1.97 -23.34 32.34
CA LYS A 223 -2.09 -23.40 30.89
C LYS A 223 -3.27 -22.56 30.45
N TYR A 224 -3.04 -21.70 29.48
CA TYR A 224 -4.01 -20.78 28.93
C TYR A 224 -4.14 -21.01 27.42
N GLN A 225 -5.37 -20.98 26.91
CA GLN A 225 -5.66 -21.17 25.49
C GLN A 225 -6.49 -20.00 24.96
N GLY A 226 -6.34 -19.69 23.68
CA GLY A 226 -7.07 -18.61 23.02
C GLY A 226 -6.55 -18.32 21.62
N CYS A 227 -6.69 -17.08 21.17
CA CYS A 227 -6.28 -16.63 19.84
C CYS A 227 -5.05 -15.72 19.89
N ALA A 228 -4.46 -15.47 18.73
CA ALA A 228 -3.35 -14.55 18.56
C ALA A 228 -3.36 -13.84 17.21
N THR A 229 -2.64 -12.73 17.16
CA THR A 229 -2.22 -12.04 15.95
C THR A 229 -0.71 -11.92 15.96
N LEU A 230 -0.06 -12.08 14.81
CA LEU A 230 1.32 -11.62 14.61
C LEU A 230 1.36 -10.10 14.52
N SER A 231 2.56 -9.53 14.67
CA SER A 231 2.76 -8.11 14.41
C SER A 231 2.29 -7.76 12.99
N ASN A 232 1.48 -6.70 12.89
CA ASN A 232 0.95 -6.23 11.62
C ASN A 232 1.87 -5.19 10.94
N GLN A 233 3.15 -5.18 11.31
CA GLN A 233 4.17 -4.36 10.68
C GLN A 233 4.70 -5.06 9.43
N ASP A 234 4.79 -4.32 8.33
CA ASP A 234 5.53 -4.77 7.15
C ASP A 234 7.04 -4.59 7.36
N ALA A 235 7.77 -5.70 7.32
CA ALA A 235 9.22 -5.72 7.49
C ALA A 235 9.98 -5.20 6.25
N THR A 236 9.30 -5.04 5.10
CA THR A 236 9.94 -4.65 3.84
C THR A 236 10.06 -3.12 3.66
N GLN A 237 9.49 -2.33 4.57
CA GLN A 237 9.44 -0.86 4.49
C GLN A 237 10.81 -0.16 4.35
N SER A 238 11.92 -0.82 4.69
CA SER A 238 13.28 -0.27 4.47
C SER A 238 13.60 0.03 3.00
N TRP A 239 12.90 -0.61 2.07
CA TRP A 239 13.05 -0.43 0.62
C TRP A 239 12.29 0.78 0.08
N VAL A 240 11.32 1.32 0.83
CA VAL A 240 10.51 2.48 0.44
C VAL A 240 11.38 3.71 0.24
N GLY A 241 11.11 4.46 -0.84
CA GLY A 241 11.81 5.69 -1.14
C GLY A 241 11.73 6.09 -2.60
N LEU A 242 12.26 7.27 -2.88
CA LEU A 242 12.52 7.76 -4.23
C LEU A 242 13.97 7.43 -4.60
N TYR A 243 14.18 6.81 -5.74
CA TYR A 243 15.48 6.46 -6.26
C TYR A 243 15.68 7.12 -7.62
N GLN A 244 16.82 7.74 -7.86
CA GLN A 244 17.10 8.45 -9.12
C GLN A 244 18.49 8.12 -9.65
N THR A 245 18.66 8.21 -10.95
CA THR A 245 19.97 8.11 -11.62
C THR A 245 20.90 9.23 -11.12
N GLN A 246 22.15 8.89 -10.77
CA GLN A 246 23.15 9.89 -10.38
C GLN A 246 23.87 10.48 -11.58
N ASP A 247 24.10 9.67 -12.61
CA ASP A 247 24.72 10.06 -13.87
C ASP A 247 23.72 9.78 -15.01
N GLU A 248 23.77 10.57 -16.08
CA GLU A 248 22.96 10.37 -17.29
C GLU A 248 23.22 8.96 -17.85
N ILE A 249 22.27 8.02 -17.64
CA ILE A 249 22.36 6.64 -18.16
C ILE A 249 22.50 6.65 -19.69
N SER A 250 21.97 7.69 -20.32
CA SER A 250 22.23 8.12 -21.69
C SER A 250 22.09 9.64 -21.73
N ASP A 251 22.78 10.31 -22.66
CA ASP A 251 22.70 11.75 -22.91
C ASP A 251 21.28 12.28 -23.19
N ASP A 252 20.22 11.46 -23.09
CA ASP A 252 18.86 11.71 -23.59
C ASP A 252 17.75 11.66 -22.52
N PHE A 253 17.96 11.00 -21.37
CA PHE A 253 16.93 10.91 -20.32
C PHE A 253 17.44 10.53 -18.91
N ASN A 254 16.67 10.93 -17.89
CA ASN A 254 16.83 10.57 -16.48
C ASN A 254 15.75 9.57 -16.01
N VAL A 255 16.09 8.68 -15.07
CA VAL A 255 15.14 7.69 -14.53
C VAL A 255 14.87 7.91 -13.05
N SER A 256 13.60 7.93 -12.68
CA SER A 256 13.12 8.05 -11.31
C SER A 256 12.25 6.85 -10.95
N LEU A 257 12.67 6.05 -9.97
CA LEU A 257 11.94 4.90 -9.44
C LEU A 257 11.37 5.26 -8.06
N LYS A 258 10.06 5.30 -7.94
CA LYS A 258 9.35 5.47 -6.66
C LYS A 258 8.88 4.10 -6.15
N ILE A 259 9.30 3.75 -4.95
CA ILE A 259 8.90 2.54 -4.22
C ILE A 259 8.03 3.01 -3.05
N ASN A 260 6.72 2.77 -3.10
CA ASN A 260 5.76 3.28 -2.11
C ASN A 260 5.54 2.27 -0.96
N PRO A 261 5.15 2.75 0.24
CA PRO A 261 4.91 1.88 1.41
C PRO A 261 3.73 0.91 1.25
N ASP A 262 2.86 1.15 0.28
CA ASP A 262 1.68 0.32 -0.04
C ASP A 262 1.98 -0.78 -1.08
N HIS A 263 3.26 -1.05 -1.35
CA HIS A 263 3.73 -1.98 -2.37
C HIS A 263 3.46 -1.57 -3.82
N THR A 264 2.99 -0.35 -4.08
CA THR A 264 2.96 0.20 -5.44
C THR A 264 4.34 0.73 -5.85
N ALA A 265 4.65 0.67 -7.13
CA ALA A 265 5.87 1.23 -7.70
C ALA A 265 5.56 2.01 -8.98
N SER A 266 6.36 3.05 -9.24
CA SER A 266 6.32 3.78 -10.50
C SER A 266 7.72 4.10 -10.99
N THR A 267 7.92 4.00 -12.30
CA THR A 267 9.16 4.44 -12.96
C THR A 267 8.83 5.55 -13.93
N THR A 268 9.47 6.71 -13.76
CA THR A 268 9.33 7.87 -14.65
C THR A 268 10.63 8.08 -15.40
N TYR A 269 10.54 8.18 -16.72
CA TYR A 269 11.64 8.54 -17.61
C TYR A 269 11.41 9.99 -18.03
N THR A 270 12.38 10.86 -17.75
CA THR A 270 12.34 12.28 -18.09
C THR A 270 13.36 12.54 -19.18
N TYR A 271 12.88 12.89 -20.37
CA TYR A 271 13.73 13.16 -21.53
C TYR A 271 14.20 14.62 -21.52
N ASN A 272 15.27 14.91 -22.24
CA ASN A 272 15.85 16.26 -22.31
C ASN A 272 14.91 17.32 -22.88
N ASP A 273 13.93 16.91 -23.68
CA ASP A 273 12.89 17.79 -24.22
C ASP A 273 11.81 18.15 -23.18
N GLY A 274 11.94 17.64 -21.95
CA GLY A 274 11.00 17.84 -20.84
C GLY A 274 9.78 16.90 -20.88
N SER A 275 9.67 16.04 -21.89
CA SER A 275 8.62 15.01 -21.92
C SER A 275 8.90 13.92 -20.89
N ASN A 276 7.83 13.30 -20.39
CA ASN A 276 7.92 12.20 -19.43
C ASN A 276 7.14 10.99 -19.91
N THR A 277 7.71 9.80 -19.77
CA THR A 277 6.94 8.55 -19.78
C THR A 277 6.87 7.97 -18.38
N THR A 278 5.74 7.35 -18.03
CA THR A 278 5.57 6.74 -16.71
C THR A 278 5.03 5.32 -16.83
N GLU A 279 5.69 4.44 -16.11
CA GLU A 279 5.29 3.08 -15.84
C GLU A 279 4.73 2.99 -14.41
N ARG A 280 3.68 2.17 -14.22
CA ARG A 280 3.08 1.91 -12.91
C ARG A 280 2.90 0.42 -12.70
N GLY A 281 3.10 -0.03 -11.48
CA GLY A 281 2.91 -1.41 -11.08
C GLY A 281 3.21 -1.61 -9.60
N TYR A 282 3.91 -2.67 -9.23
CA TYR A 282 4.12 -3.04 -7.85
C TYR A 282 5.57 -3.46 -7.57
N TRP A 283 5.91 -3.56 -6.30
CA TRP A 283 7.20 -4.09 -5.87
C TRP A 283 7.04 -5.06 -4.70
N GLN A 284 7.98 -5.98 -4.57
CA GLN A 284 8.07 -6.91 -3.45
C GLN A 284 9.49 -7.41 -3.22
N GLN A 285 9.79 -7.79 -1.99
CA GLN A 285 11.10 -8.29 -1.62
C GLN A 285 11.30 -9.75 -2.06
N LEU A 286 12.48 -10.08 -2.60
CA LEU A 286 12.88 -11.45 -2.92
C LEU A 286 13.82 -12.03 -1.87
N ASN A 287 14.72 -11.19 -1.35
CA ASN A 287 15.63 -11.51 -0.24
C ASN A 287 16.15 -10.20 0.38
N SER A 288 17.05 -10.28 1.36
CA SER A 288 17.59 -9.08 2.04
C SER A 288 18.40 -8.13 1.13
N LYS A 289 18.78 -8.58 -0.07
CA LYS A 289 19.55 -7.83 -1.07
C LYS A 289 18.79 -7.55 -2.36
N GLN A 290 17.64 -8.15 -2.62
CA GLN A 290 16.92 -7.98 -3.87
C GLN A 290 15.43 -7.68 -3.69
N ILE A 291 14.93 -6.80 -4.55
CA ILE A 291 13.50 -6.59 -4.77
C ILE A 291 13.15 -6.90 -6.23
N GLN A 292 11.93 -7.34 -6.44
CA GLN A 292 11.29 -7.43 -7.74
C GLN A 292 10.43 -6.19 -7.92
N VAL A 293 10.57 -5.52 -9.05
CA VAL A 293 9.71 -4.42 -9.47
C VAL A 293 9.04 -4.84 -10.77
N VAL A 294 7.72 -4.85 -10.77
CA VAL A 294 6.90 -5.26 -11.91
C VAL A 294 6.01 -4.11 -12.31
N MET A 295 6.22 -3.56 -13.50
CA MET A 295 5.32 -2.57 -14.09
C MET A 295 4.24 -3.31 -14.87
N THR A 296 2.98 -2.93 -14.68
CA THR A 296 1.83 -3.55 -15.37
C THR A 296 1.23 -2.61 -16.41
N HIS A 297 1.53 -1.31 -16.33
CA HIS A 297 1.05 -0.29 -17.24
C HIS A 297 2.17 0.64 -17.70
N HIS A 298 2.20 0.94 -19.01
CA HIS A 298 3.05 1.95 -19.63
C HIS A 298 2.17 2.93 -20.39
N GLN A 299 2.16 4.22 -20.01
CA GLN A 299 1.29 5.25 -20.62
C GLN A 299 -0.18 4.80 -20.76
N GLN A 300 -0.74 4.22 -19.69
CA GLN A 300 -2.11 3.65 -19.63
C GLN A 300 -2.36 2.40 -20.49
N GLN A 301 -1.36 1.85 -21.18
CA GLN A 301 -1.47 0.57 -21.88
C GLN A 301 -0.94 -0.57 -21.02
N TYR A 302 -1.66 -1.70 -21.01
CA TYR A 302 -1.22 -2.91 -20.31
C TYR A 302 0.04 -3.48 -20.97
N LEU A 303 1.16 -3.36 -20.25
CA LEU A 303 2.45 -3.91 -20.65
C LEU A 303 3.18 -4.35 -19.39
N VAL A 304 3.43 -5.66 -19.28
CA VAL A 304 4.14 -6.22 -18.13
C VAL A 304 5.63 -6.20 -18.41
N SER A 305 6.36 -5.39 -17.63
CA SER A 305 7.81 -5.44 -17.53
C SER A 305 8.25 -5.76 -16.11
N GLU A 306 9.34 -6.52 -15.99
CA GLU A 306 9.86 -7.04 -14.73
C GLU A 306 11.36 -6.74 -14.64
N ARG A 307 11.78 -6.09 -13.54
CA ARG A 307 13.18 -5.79 -13.22
C ARG A 307 13.51 -6.32 -11.82
N LEU A 308 14.70 -6.89 -11.66
CA LEU A 308 15.20 -7.34 -10.37
C LEU A 308 16.30 -6.39 -9.92
N PHE A 309 16.03 -5.61 -8.88
CA PHE A 309 17.01 -4.68 -8.35
C PHE A 309 17.79 -5.33 -7.21
N GLU A 310 19.12 -5.32 -7.32
CA GLU A 310 20.03 -5.62 -6.23
C GLU A 310 20.40 -4.33 -5.48
N ARG A 311 20.41 -4.39 -4.14
CA ARG A 311 20.82 -3.29 -3.28
C ARG A 311 22.26 -3.44 -2.85
N GLU A 312 23.06 -2.45 -3.19
CA GLU A 312 24.45 -2.33 -2.77
C GLU A 312 24.73 -0.86 -2.40
N ASN A 313 25.27 -0.61 -1.21
CA ASN A 313 25.70 0.72 -0.74
C ASN A 313 24.64 1.85 -0.89
N GLY A 314 23.35 1.54 -0.69
CA GLY A 314 22.25 2.52 -0.81
C GLY A 314 21.76 2.77 -2.24
N GLN A 315 22.32 2.04 -3.22
CA GLN A 315 21.92 2.06 -4.62
C GLN A 315 21.11 0.81 -4.96
N LEU A 316 20.28 0.90 -5.99
CA LEU A 316 19.58 -0.20 -6.61
C LEU A 316 20.08 -0.35 -8.04
N HIS A 317 20.51 -1.56 -8.40
CA HIS A 317 21.03 -1.86 -9.72
C HIS A 317 20.27 -3.03 -10.37
N SER A 318 19.95 -2.91 -11.66
CA SER A 318 19.39 -3.97 -12.49
C SER A 318 20.15 -4.02 -13.81
N ASP A 319 20.68 -5.19 -14.19
CA ASP A 319 21.40 -5.39 -15.46
C ASP A 319 20.45 -5.76 -16.61
N LYS A 320 19.26 -6.27 -16.27
CA LYS A 320 18.28 -6.83 -17.21
C LYS A 320 16.86 -6.38 -16.90
N GLU A 321 16.03 -6.48 -17.92
CA GLU A 321 14.59 -6.32 -17.85
C GLU A 321 13.92 -7.45 -18.61
N LYS A 322 12.77 -7.91 -18.15
CA LYS A 322 11.94 -8.87 -18.86
C LYS A 322 10.66 -8.19 -19.30
N VAL A 323 10.40 -8.14 -20.62
CA VAL A 323 9.16 -7.62 -21.20
C VAL A 323 8.38 -8.78 -21.80
N GLY A 324 7.19 -9.04 -21.26
CA GLY A 324 6.45 -10.26 -21.57
C GLY A 324 7.26 -11.51 -21.19
N ASN A 325 7.66 -12.32 -22.18
CA ASN A 325 8.41 -13.56 -21.98
C ASN A 325 9.90 -13.46 -22.39
N VAL A 326 10.36 -12.29 -22.81
CA VAL A 326 11.72 -12.11 -23.33
C VAL A 326 12.52 -11.27 -22.34
N VAL A 327 13.73 -11.74 -22.02
CA VAL A 327 14.69 -11.03 -21.16
C VAL A 327 15.66 -10.25 -22.05
N TYR A 328 15.84 -8.97 -21.76
CA TYR A 328 16.71 -8.04 -22.46
C TYR A 328 17.78 -7.51 -21.50
N PRO A 329 19.04 -7.35 -21.93
CA PRO A 329 19.98 -6.51 -21.20
C PRO A 329 19.51 -5.06 -21.24
N ILE A 330 19.62 -4.35 -20.11
CA ILE A 330 19.44 -2.90 -20.08
C ILE A 330 20.70 -2.27 -20.67
N ALA A 331 20.53 -1.24 -21.51
CA ALA A 331 21.63 -0.57 -22.19
C ALA A 331 22.64 0.04 -21.20
N ASN A 332 23.85 0.35 -21.69
CA ASN A 332 24.88 1.09 -20.96
C ASN A 332 25.30 0.46 -19.61
N GLY A 333 25.24 -0.87 -19.50
CA GLY A 333 25.70 -1.60 -18.32
C GLY A 333 24.65 -1.75 -17.21
N GLY A 334 23.41 -1.30 -17.44
CA GLY A 334 22.30 -1.49 -16.51
C GLY A 334 21.62 -0.19 -16.08
N LEU A 335 20.59 -0.33 -15.25
CA LEU A 335 19.91 0.77 -14.57
C LEU A 335 20.38 0.83 -13.12
N THR A 336 21.15 1.86 -12.78
CA THR A 336 21.55 2.16 -11.40
C THR A 336 20.81 3.40 -10.91
N VAL A 337 20.06 3.27 -9.82
CA VAL A 337 19.36 4.38 -9.17
C VAL A 337 19.74 4.46 -7.70
N VAL A 338 19.93 5.67 -7.19
CA VAL A 338 20.38 5.93 -5.82
C VAL A 338 19.25 6.51 -5.01
N LYS A 339 19.10 6.02 -3.77
CA LYS A 339 18.07 6.50 -2.85
C LYS A 339 18.29 7.99 -2.56
N GLN A 340 17.29 8.80 -2.86
CA GLN A 340 17.28 10.19 -2.47
C GLN A 340 17.05 10.25 -0.95
N HIS A 341 18.02 10.78 -0.23
CA HIS A 341 17.77 11.22 1.14
C HIS A 341 16.85 12.44 1.05
N PRO A 342 15.86 12.57 1.96
CA PRO A 342 15.20 13.85 2.16
C PRO A 342 16.29 14.81 2.66
N THR A 343 16.97 15.47 1.73
CA THR A 343 17.85 16.57 2.06
C THR A 343 16.97 17.67 2.61
N ASP A 344 17.32 18.20 3.79
CA ASP A 344 17.09 19.60 4.12
C ASP A 344 17.80 20.46 3.07
N SER A 345 17.24 20.49 1.87
CA SER A 345 17.60 21.40 0.78
C SER A 345 16.55 22.50 0.80
N ILE A 346 16.69 23.40 1.77
CA ILE A 346 16.35 24.80 1.54
C ILE A 346 17.41 25.31 0.56
N ALA A 347 17.25 24.97 -0.71
CA ALA A 347 17.98 25.55 -1.81
C ALA A 347 16.94 26.20 -2.72
N SER A 348 16.66 27.47 -2.40
CA SER A 348 16.12 28.52 -3.27
C SER A 348 15.76 28.06 -4.68
N MET A 349 14.58 27.47 -4.84
CA MET A 349 13.80 27.64 -6.05
C MET A 349 12.89 28.82 -5.78
N SER A 350 13.10 29.87 -6.56
CA SER A 350 12.30 31.09 -6.60
C SER A 350 10.84 30.83 -6.26
N ASP A 351 10.39 31.50 -5.21
CA ASP A 351 8.99 31.82 -4.94
C ASP A 351 8.29 32.17 -6.26
N ASN A 352 7.54 31.21 -6.77
CA ASN A 352 6.25 31.50 -7.36
C ASN A 352 5.22 30.89 -6.42
N THR A 353 5.18 31.42 -5.19
CA THR A 353 3.92 31.54 -4.47
C THR A 353 2.99 32.34 -5.40
N GLN A 354 2.18 31.64 -6.19
CA GLN A 354 0.96 32.25 -6.71
C GLN A 354 0.19 32.69 -5.47
N THR A 355 0.23 33.99 -5.19
CA THR A 355 -0.65 34.63 -4.23
C THR A 355 -2.07 34.34 -4.68
N LEU A 356 -2.71 33.33 -4.08
CA LEU A 356 -4.14 33.07 -4.20
C LEU A 356 -4.86 34.27 -3.56
N SER A 357 -5.10 35.34 -4.35
CA SER A 357 -5.96 36.43 -3.94
C SER A 357 -7.36 35.89 -3.67
N ALA A 358 -8.04 36.36 -2.62
CA ALA A 358 -9.42 35.97 -2.30
C ALA A 358 -10.33 36.12 -3.53
N LEU A 359 -10.61 34.99 -4.20
CA LEU A 359 -11.35 34.92 -5.46
C LEU A 359 -12.63 34.11 -5.22
N ALA A 360 -13.79 34.75 -5.38
CA ALA A 360 -15.08 34.08 -5.36
C ALA A 360 -15.56 33.89 -6.82
N ILE A 361 -15.55 32.65 -7.29
CA ILE A 361 -15.89 32.29 -8.68
C ILE A 361 -17.31 31.70 -8.70
N PRO A 362 -18.30 32.43 -9.26
CA PRO A 362 -19.65 31.92 -9.35
C PRO A 362 -19.79 30.86 -10.43
N SER A 363 -20.76 29.97 -10.27
CA SER A 363 -21.12 29.03 -11.32
C SER A 363 -22.02 29.68 -12.39
N LYS A 364 -22.13 29.03 -13.54
CA LYS A 364 -22.90 29.48 -14.70
C LYS A 364 -24.06 28.51 -14.97
N ALA A 365 -25.20 29.07 -15.37
CA ALA A 365 -26.38 28.33 -15.83
C ALA A 365 -26.80 28.73 -17.26
N ASN A 366 -25.93 29.36 -18.03
CA ASN A 366 -26.15 29.57 -19.46
C ASN A 366 -25.66 28.35 -20.25
N PHE A 367 -26.40 28.04 -21.32
CA PHE A 367 -26.02 26.98 -22.25
C PHE A 367 -24.67 27.27 -22.92
N ASN A 368 -23.81 26.26 -22.98
CA ASN A 368 -22.56 26.26 -23.72
C ASN A 368 -22.44 24.94 -24.49
N ALA A 369 -22.33 25.03 -25.82
CA ALA A 369 -22.34 23.85 -26.68
C ALA A 369 -21.20 22.86 -26.40
N LYS A 370 -20.01 23.35 -26.00
CA LYS A 370 -18.86 22.49 -25.69
C LYS A 370 -19.07 21.75 -24.36
N VAL A 371 -19.62 22.44 -23.36
CA VAL A 371 -19.96 21.84 -22.05
C VAL A 371 -21.07 20.79 -22.22
N ASP A 372 -22.11 21.13 -22.96
CA ASP A 372 -23.24 20.23 -23.24
C ASP A 372 -22.78 18.95 -23.96
N GLN A 373 -21.97 19.10 -25.01
CA GLN A 373 -21.41 17.97 -25.74
C GLN A 373 -20.50 17.09 -24.86
N THR A 374 -19.66 17.72 -24.03
CA THR A 374 -18.78 17.02 -23.09
C THR A 374 -19.59 16.16 -22.11
N LEU A 375 -20.67 16.71 -21.57
CA LEU A 375 -21.54 16.01 -20.63
C LEU A 375 -22.34 14.89 -21.32
N ARG A 376 -22.89 15.11 -22.53
CA ARG A 376 -23.54 14.04 -23.30
C ARG A 376 -22.60 12.88 -23.62
N ASN A 377 -21.37 13.18 -24.03
CA ASN A 377 -20.35 12.16 -24.28
C ASN A 377 -20.06 11.34 -23.03
N TYR A 378 -19.89 11.99 -21.88
CA TYR A 378 -19.72 11.32 -20.59
C TYR A 378 -20.90 10.40 -20.26
N LEU A 379 -22.14 10.89 -20.38
CA LEU A 379 -23.34 10.09 -20.09
C LEU A 379 -23.48 8.90 -21.03
N GLN A 380 -23.18 9.07 -22.32
CA GLN A 380 -23.22 8.00 -23.31
C GLN A 380 -22.19 6.90 -23.01
N ILE A 381 -20.94 7.27 -22.71
CA ILE A 381 -19.86 6.31 -22.37
C ILE A 381 -20.22 5.51 -21.11
N ASN A 382 -20.89 6.15 -20.15
CA ASN A 382 -21.29 5.53 -18.89
C ASN A 382 -22.69 4.90 -18.93
N ASN A 383 -23.30 4.75 -20.11
CA ASN A 383 -24.64 4.19 -20.32
C ASN A 383 -25.69 4.77 -19.35
N THR A 384 -25.63 6.07 -19.11
CA THR A 384 -26.50 6.80 -18.19
C THR A 384 -27.52 7.61 -18.96
N ASP A 385 -28.80 7.45 -18.62
CA ASP A 385 -29.90 8.19 -19.24
C ASP A 385 -29.81 9.69 -18.87
N PRO A 386 -29.75 10.62 -19.85
CA PRO A 386 -29.73 12.05 -19.58
C PRO A 386 -31.06 12.62 -19.08
N ASP A 387 -32.16 11.86 -19.10
CA ASP A 387 -33.50 12.37 -18.80
C ASP A 387 -33.55 13.11 -17.44
N ASP A 388 -34.18 14.29 -17.49
CA ASP A 388 -34.30 15.25 -16.39
C ASP A 388 -32.99 15.71 -15.72
N THR A 389 -31.84 15.48 -16.37
CA THR A 389 -30.56 16.01 -15.90
C THR A 389 -30.49 17.53 -16.12
N ARG A 390 -30.17 18.25 -15.05
CA ARG A 390 -29.85 19.67 -15.07
C ARG A 390 -28.44 19.90 -14.54
N TYR A 391 -27.75 20.88 -15.08
CA TYR A 391 -26.39 21.18 -14.68
C TYR A 391 -26.10 22.68 -14.51
N ARG A 392 -25.13 22.97 -13.65
CA ARG A 392 -24.40 24.24 -13.57
C ARG A 392 -22.92 23.95 -13.76
N TRP A 393 -22.17 24.91 -14.28
CA TRP A 393 -20.76 24.69 -14.60
C TRP A 393 -19.91 25.92 -14.33
N LEU A 394 -18.61 25.71 -14.13
CA LEU A 394 -17.58 26.75 -14.19
C LEU A 394 -16.30 26.14 -14.74
N THR A 395 -15.34 27.01 -15.06
CA THR A 395 -13.99 26.59 -15.42
C THR A 395 -13.01 27.18 -14.43
N TYR A 396 -11.96 26.42 -14.09
CA TYR A 396 -10.90 26.86 -13.21
C TYR A 396 -9.65 26.03 -13.46
N ASP A 397 -8.47 26.66 -13.47
CA ASP A 397 -7.17 25.97 -13.59
C ASP A 397 -6.82 25.32 -12.25
N LEU A 398 -7.18 24.04 -12.10
CA LEU A 398 -6.91 23.26 -10.90
C LEU A 398 -5.48 22.71 -10.91
N ASN A 399 -4.86 22.50 -12.07
CA ASN A 399 -3.56 21.83 -12.17
C ASN A 399 -2.37 22.79 -12.44
N GLY A 400 -2.65 24.08 -12.62
CA GLY A 400 -1.66 25.14 -12.82
C GLY A 400 -1.00 25.14 -14.20
N ASP A 401 -1.56 24.45 -15.20
CA ASP A 401 -1.00 24.34 -16.54
C ASP A 401 -1.42 25.50 -17.48
N GLY A 402 -2.29 26.40 -17.01
CA GLY A 402 -2.82 27.53 -17.76
C GLY A 402 -4.02 27.19 -18.66
N GLN A 403 -4.51 25.95 -18.64
CA GLN A 403 -5.72 25.50 -19.34
C GLN A 403 -6.79 25.10 -18.32
N GLU A 404 -7.87 25.88 -18.24
CA GLU A 404 -8.87 25.64 -17.19
C GLU A 404 -9.62 24.30 -17.35
N GLU A 405 -9.69 23.55 -16.25
CA GLU A 405 -10.57 22.40 -16.07
C GLU A 405 -12.04 22.81 -16.13
N LEU A 406 -12.91 21.90 -16.55
CA LEU A 406 -14.36 22.08 -16.47
C LEU A 406 -14.90 21.38 -15.23
N LEU A 407 -15.60 22.13 -14.38
CA LEU A 407 -16.33 21.62 -13.22
C LEU A 407 -17.84 21.72 -13.49
N VAL A 408 -18.55 20.59 -13.42
CA VAL A 408 -19.99 20.50 -13.72
C VAL A 408 -20.73 19.86 -12.55
N GLN A 409 -21.61 20.62 -11.90
CA GLN A 409 -22.50 20.10 -10.87
C GLN A 409 -23.84 19.67 -11.51
N LEU A 410 -24.27 18.45 -11.25
CA LEU A 410 -25.51 17.85 -11.75
C LEU A 410 -26.60 17.87 -10.68
N ASN A 411 -27.88 17.90 -11.06
CA ASN A 411 -29.03 17.74 -10.16
C ASN A 411 -29.19 16.31 -9.59
N TRP A 412 -28.15 15.48 -9.66
CA TRP A 412 -28.12 14.15 -9.07
C TRP A 412 -27.74 14.27 -7.59
N CYS A 413 -28.76 14.54 -6.77
CA CYS A 413 -28.58 14.94 -5.38
C CYS A 413 -29.16 13.92 -4.40
N GLY A 414 -28.51 13.79 -3.25
CA GLY A 414 -29.02 13.13 -2.05
C GLY A 414 -29.12 14.13 -0.90
N SER A 415 -29.34 13.64 0.32
CA SER A 415 -29.40 14.48 1.53
C SER A 415 -28.07 15.17 1.86
N GLY A 416 -26.95 14.68 1.31
CA GLY A 416 -25.61 15.23 1.49
C GLY A 416 -25.18 16.26 0.44
N GLY A 417 -25.95 16.47 -0.64
CA GLY A 417 -25.57 17.35 -1.74
C GLY A 417 -25.66 16.67 -3.11
N CYS A 418 -25.14 17.35 -4.12
CA CYS A 418 -25.28 16.98 -5.53
C CYS A 418 -23.99 16.38 -6.11
N THR A 419 -24.06 15.72 -7.26
CA THR A 419 -22.85 15.17 -7.92
C THR A 419 -22.08 16.28 -8.64
N LEU A 420 -20.77 16.34 -8.44
CA LEU A 420 -19.83 17.17 -9.19
C LEU A 420 -18.98 16.28 -10.11
N LEU A 421 -18.87 16.66 -11.37
CA LEU A 421 -17.94 16.09 -12.33
C LEU A 421 -16.83 17.10 -12.61
N ILE A 422 -15.59 16.63 -12.72
CA ILE A 422 -14.43 17.44 -13.09
C ILE A 422 -13.84 16.82 -14.34
N PHE A 423 -13.53 17.67 -15.31
CA PHE A 423 -12.92 17.29 -16.57
C PHE A 423 -11.60 18.02 -16.75
N ASP A 424 -10.53 17.25 -16.97
CA ASP A 424 -9.19 17.72 -17.31
C ASP A 424 -9.17 18.34 -18.70
N ASN A 425 -8.44 19.44 -18.88
CA ASN A 425 -8.30 20.12 -20.15
C ASN A 425 -7.07 19.62 -20.93
N GLU A 426 -7.19 18.45 -21.54
CA GLU A 426 -6.14 17.91 -22.39
C GLU A 426 -6.25 18.43 -23.82
N GLN A 427 -5.31 19.29 -24.24
CA GLN A 427 -5.23 19.81 -25.61
C GLN A 427 -6.54 20.47 -26.09
N GLN A 428 -7.12 21.34 -25.27
CA GLN A 428 -8.40 22.01 -25.54
C GLN A 428 -9.61 21.07 -25.59
N GLN A 429 -9.50 19.83 -25.12
CA GLN A 429 -10.62 18.89 -24.99
C GLN A 429 -10.81 18.52 -23.52
N TRP A 430 -12.05 18.64 -23.04
CA TRP A 430 -12.38 18.26 -21.68
C TRP A 430 -12.61 16.75 -21.60
N ARG A 431 -11.74 16.07 -20.85
CA ARG A 431 -11.82 14.63 -20.60
C ARG A 431 -12.20 14.36 -19.17
N PHE A 432 -13.09 13.39 -18.95
CA PHE A 432 -13.54 13.07 -17.61
C PHE A 432 -12.36 12.68 -16.71
N ASN A 433 -12.26 13.34 -15.56
CA ASN A 433 -11.17 13.16 -14.61
C ASN A 433 -11.71 12.65 -13.27
N SER A 434 -12.68 13.36 -12.69
CA SER A 434 -13.22 13.00 -11.37
C SER A 434 -14.73 13.07 -11.32
N ARG A 435 -15.32 12.19 -10.50
CA ARG A 435 -16.70 12.29 -10.04
C ARG A 435 -16.69 12.34 -8.53
N ILE A 436 -17.39 13.31 -7.96
CA ILE A 436 -17.52 13.52 -6.51
C ILE A 436 -19.01 13.58 -6.19
N THR A 437 -19.44 12.79 -5.21
CA THR A 437 -20.83 12.71 -4.75
C THR A 437 -21.04 13.62 -3.54
N LEU A 438 -22.30 13.97 -3.25
CA LEU A 438 -22.67 14.71 -2.04
C LEU A 438 -21.95 16.07 -1.89
N VAL A 439 -21.75 16.77 -3.01
CA VAL A 439 -21.12 18.09 -3.05
C VAL A 439 -22.14 19.18 -2.72
N GLN A 440 -21.82 19.96 -1.70
CA GLN A 440 -22.54 21.18 -1.36
C GLN A 440 -21.78 22.39 -1.88
N THR A 441 -22.50 23.33 -2.46
CA THR A 441 -21.94 24.60 -2.90
C THR A 441 -22.22 25.68 -1.84
N PRO A 442 -21.30 26.64 -1.67
CA PRO A 442 -20.00 26.75 -2.35
C PRO A 442 -18.95 25.77 -1.79
N LEU A 443 -17.87 25.54 -2.55
CA LEU A 443 -16.70 24.77 -2.11
C LEU A 443 -15.43 25.62 -2.17
N ASN A 444 -14.45 25.32 -1.34
CA ASN A 444 -13.19 26.06 -1.25
C ASN A 444 -12.06 25.28 -1.95
N LEU A 445 -11.02 25.99 -2.37
CA LEU A 445 -9.76 25.34 -2.71
C LEU A 445 -8.91 25.19 -1.45
N GLY A 446 -8.11 24.14 -1.40
CA GLY A 446 -7.09 24.00 -0.36
C GLY A 446 -5.94 24.97 -0.59
N THR A 447 -5.07 25.16 0.41
CA THR A 447 -3.84 25.96 0.27
C THR A 447 -2.71 25.18 -0.41
N ASN A 448 -2.84 23.85 -0.48
CA ASN A 448 -1.86 22.93 -1.05
C ASN A 448 -2.34 22.31 -2.36
N THR A 449 -1.39 21.77 -3.12
CA THR A 449 -1.62 20.96 -4.32
C THR A 449 -1.04 19.56 -4.14
N HIS A 450 -1.71 18.55 -4.69
CA HIS A 450 -1.20 17.17 -4.77
C HIS A 450 -1.21 16.70 -6.23
N ASP A 451 -0.11 16.09 -6.68
CA ASP A 451 0.08 15.67 -8.07
C ASP A 451 -0.21 16.80 -9.09
N LYS A 452 0.20 18.03 -8.73
CA LYS A 452 -0.03 19.32 -9.43
C LYS A 452 -1.45 19.87 -9.36
N TRP A 453 -2.42 19.10 -8.90
CA TRP A 453 -3.80 19.55 -8.78
C TRP A 453 -4.08 20.17 -7.41
N GLN A 454 -4.82 21.28 -7.39
CA GLN A 454 -5.24 21.99 -6.19
C GLN A 454 -6.14 21.10 -5.34
N ASP A 455 -5.92 21.05 -4.03
CA ASP A 455 -6.84 20.35 -3.16
C ASP A 455 -8.23 21.02 -3.18
N LEU A 456 -9.29 20.23 -2.98
CA LEU A 456 -10.64 20.77 -2.84
C LEU A 456 -11.09 20.62 -1.39
N VAL A 457 -11.68 21.65 -0.82
CA VAL A 457 -12.26 21.63 0.52
C VAL A 457 -13.78 21.73 0.43
N LEU A 458 -14.47 20.68 0.86
CA LEU A 458 -15.92 20.56 0.76
C LEU A 458 -16.57 20.48 2.13
N PHE A 459 -17.69 21.19 2.31
CA PHE A 459 -18.51 21.04 3.50
C PHE A 459 -19.40 19.81 3.41
N VAL A 460 -19.21 18.86 4.31
CA VAL A 460 -20.00 17.63 4.41
C VAL A 460 -21.02 17.80 5.53
N ARG A 461 -22.30 17.55 5.23
CA ARG A 461 -23.39 17.39 6.22
C ARG A 461 -24.51 16.57 5.59
N GLY A 462 -25.42 16.02 6.39
CA GLY A 462 -26.52 15.19 5.90
C GLY A 462 -26.15 13.71 5.80
N GLY A 463 -27.12 12.84 5.53
CA GLY A 463 -26.87 11.38 5.43
C GLY A 463 -26.39 10.70 6.73
N GLY A 464 -26.50 11.36 7.88
CA GLY A 464 -25.99 10.86 9.17
C GLY A 464 -24.52 11.20 9.47
N ALA A 465 -23.85 11.97 8.60
CA ALA A 465 -22.49 12.44 8.84
C ALA A 465 -22.45 13.62 9.83
N GLU A 466 -21.43 13.65 10.68
CA GLU A 466 -21.10 14.81 11.52
C GLU A 466 -20.66 15.99 10.62
N PRO A 467 -21.28 17.18 10.74
CA PRO A 467 -20.97 18.30 9.87
C PRO A 467 -19.52 18.80 10.00
N ASN A 468 -18.75 18.78 8.90
CA ASN A 468 -17.38 19.30 8.91
C ASN A 468 -16.87 19.68 7.50
N GLN A 469 -15.74 20.39 7.43
CA GLN A 469 -14.99 20.66 6.20
C GLN A 469 -14.02 19.50 5.94
N HIS A 470 -14.05 18.93 4.74
CA HIS A 470 -13.18 17.81 4.36
C HIS A 470 -12.28 18.19 3.20
N ILE A 471 -11.00 17.80 3.27
CA ILE A 471 -10.00 18.08 2.25
C ILE A 471 -9.81 16.89 1.30
N LEU A 472 -10.16 17.09 0.05
CA LEU A 472 -10.04 16.12 -1.04
C LEU A 472 -8.73 16.42 -1.75
N ARG A 473 -7.75 15.56 -1.48
CA ARG A 473 -6.44 15.60 -2.12
C ARG A 473 -6.50 14.83 -3.42
N TYR A 474 -5.98 15.41 -4.49
CA TYR A 474 -5.91 14.73 -5.78
C TYR A 474 -4.90 13.58 -5.69
N ASN A 475 -5.26 12.40 -6.22
CA ASN A 475 -4.46 11.18 -6.06
C ASN A 475 -3.56 10.84 -7.26
N GLY A 476 -3.39 11.79 -8.19
CA GLY A 476 -2.68 11.60 -9.46
C GLY A 476 -3.53 11.00 -10.59
N SER A 477 -4.82 10.77 -10.35
CA SER A 477 -5.80 10.41 -11.39
C SER A 477 -7.17 11.06 -11.19
N HIS A 478 -7.66 11.12 -9.95
CA HIS A 478 -8.94 11.71 -9.60
C HIS A 478 -8.99 12.18 -8.15
N TYR A 479 -9.97 13.01 -7.80
CA TYR A 479 -10.34 13.31 -6.42
C TYR A 479 -11.19 12.18 -5.82
N PRO A 480 -11.16 11.98 -4.49
CA PRO A 480 -12.02 11.02 -3.81
C PRO A 480 -13.50 11.14 -4.18
N LEU A 481 -14.15 9.99 -4.44
CA LEU A 481 -15.54 9.95 -4.89
C LEU A 481 -16.54 10.50 -3.87
N ASN A 482 -16.24 10.42 -2.57
CA ASN A 482 -17.13 10.91 -1.52
C ASN A 482 -16.32 11.76 -0.54
N PRO A 483 -16.69 13.04 -0.31
CA PRO A 483 -15.98 13.90 0.60
C PRO A 483 -16.06 13.43 2.07
N SER A 484 -17.08 12.65 2.46
CA SER A 484 -17.25 12.20 3.86
C SER A 484 -16.21 11.19 4.34
N VAL A 485 -15.46 10.58 3.42
CA VAL A 485 -14.37 9.64 3.74
C VAL A 485 -12.99 10.31 3.68
N ALA A 486 -12.92 11.58 3.28
CA ALA A 486 -11.69 12.34 3.24
C ALA A 486 -11.36 12.90 4.65
N PRO A 487 -10.10 13.28 4.94
CA PRO A 487 -9.75 13.89 6.23
C PRO A 487 -10.49 15.21 6.46
N VAL A 488 -10.72 15.55 7.74
CA VAL A 488 -11.19 16.89 8.12
C VAL A 488 -10.10 17.92 7.82
N ALA A 489 -10.46 18.99 7.13
CA ALA A 489 -9.55 20.08 6.81
C ALA A 489 -9.24 20.92 8.06
N THR A 490 -7.97 21.23 8.27
CA THR A 490 -7.53 22.25 9.24
C THR A 490 -7.70 23.66 8.68
N LEU A 491 -7.79 24.68 9.53
CA LEU A 491 -8.07 26.06 9.08
C LEU A 491 -7.00 26.62 8.13
N ASP A 492 -5.75 26.20 8.28
CA ASP A 492 -4.60 26.57 7.45
C ASP A 492 -4.56 25.84 6.11
N GLU A 493 -5.31 24.74 5.98
CA GLU A 493 -5.48 24.02 4.72
C GLU A 493 -6.56 24.64 3.82
N ILE A 494 -7.37 25.58 4.31
CA ILE A 494 -8.49 26.18 3.56
C ILE A 494 -8.08 27.52 2.98
N SER A 495 -8.04 27.63 1.65
CA SER A 495 -7.79 28.91 0.98
C SER A 495 -9.05 29.79 0.93
N GLN A 496 -8.84 31.09 0.70
CA GLN A 496 -9.95 32.04 0.48
C GLN A 496 -10.54 31.97 -0.94
N VAL A 497 -10.04 31.08 -1.81
CA VAL A 497 -10.62 30.88 -3.14
C VAL A 497 -11.82 29.96 -3.02
N GLN A 498 -12.96 30.44 -3.51
CA GLN A 498 -14.24 29.76 -3.43
C GLN A 498 -14.82 29.53 -4.83
N LEU A 499 -15.10 28.28 -5.14
CA LEU A 499 -15.76 27.85 -6.37
C LEU A 499 -17.26 27.66 -6.12
N PHE A 500 -18.07 27.87 -7.16
CA PHE A 500 -19.54 27.89 -7.06
C PHE A 500 -20.02 28.88 -5.98
N SER A 501 -19.39 30.06 -5.91
CA SER A 501 -19.59 31.04 -4.84
C SER A 501 -20.99 31.64 -4.78
N ASP A 502 -21.81 31.42 -5.81
CA ASP A 502 -23.22 31.78 -5.85
C ASP A 502 -24.11 30.86 -5.00
N GLY A 503 -23.60 29.69 -4.58
CA GLY A 503 -24.32 28.77 -3.68
C GLY A 503 -25.59 28.16 -4.28
N LEU A 504 -25.78 28.31 -5.60
CA LEU A 504 -26.94 27.82 -6.32
C LEU A 504 -26.76 26.35 -6.71
N THR A 505 -27.86 25.59 -6.64
CA THR A 505 -27.92 24.20 -7.11
C THR A 505 -28.57 24.12 -8.50
N PRO A 506 -28.31 23.05 -9.28
CA PRO A 506 -28.92 22.88 -10.59
C PRO A 506 -30.45 22.74 -10.59
N PHE A 507 -31.07 22.43 -9.43
CA PHE A 507 -32.53 22.44 -9.27
C PHE A 507 -33.11 23.86 -9.20
N GLN A 508 -32.41 24.79 -8.56
CA GLN A 508 -32.87 26.18 -8.43
C GLN A 508 -32.74 26.91 -9.76
N GLU A 509 -31.60 26.72 -10.43
CA GLU A 509 -31.33 27.32 -11.73
C GLU A 509 -30.22 26.51 -12.41
N GLY A 510 -30.55 25.81 -13.49
CA GLY A 510 -29.58 24.96 -14.20
C GLY A 510 -30.04 24.72 -15.63
N VAL A 511 -29.06 24.54 -16.52
CA VAL A 511 -29.29 24.18 -17.93
C VAL A 511 -29.87 22.78 -17.95
N LYS A 512 -30.98 22.56 -18.67
CA LYS A 512 -31.53 21.22 -18.90
C LYS A 512 -30.75 20.57 -20.05
N LEU A 513 -30.27 19.35 -19.82
CA LEU A 513 -29.59 18.54 -20.82
C LEU A 513 -30.58 17.93 -21.82
#